data_AF-A0A2D7C990-F1
#
_entry.id   AF-A0A2D7C990-F1
#
_cell.length_a   1.000
_cell.length_b   1.000
_cell.length_c   1.000
_cell.angle_alpha   90.00
_cell.angle_beta   90.00
_cell.angle_gamma   90.00
#
_symmetry.space_group_name_H-M   'P 1'
#
loop_
_entity.id
_entity.type
_entity.pdbx_description
1 polymer ?
#
loop_
_entity_poly.entity_id
_entity_poly.type
_entity_poly.pdbx_seq_one_letter_code
_entity_poly.pdbx_strand_id
1 'polypeptide(L)'
;MMNNATQLPTIAQLVNSAVAVLQEHSDEKINTSEKDAVFTIWADDNSFPKCVINTGTPGSETWEGDHEVLEAFRAVESAGCRIEMKGREIGDETAYAGSPTLDFKLVITTL
;
A
#
# COMPACT_ATOMS: atom_id res chain seq x y z
N MET A 1 -31.88 2.74 24.71
CA MET A 1 -31.36 3.29 23.45
C MET A 1 -29.90 2.88 23.37
N MET A 2 -29.56 1.99 22.44
CA MET A 2 -28.17 1.50 22.30
C MET A 2 -27.36 2.58 21.57
N ASN A 3 -26.27 3.04 22.19
CA ASN A 3 -25.31 3.92 21.55
C ASN A 3 -24.63 3.15 20.40
N ASN A 4 -25.06 3.38 19.17
CA ASN A 4 -24.22 3.09 18.01
C ASN A 4 -23.14 4.16 17.95
N ALA A 5 -22.13 4.05 18.81
CA ALA A 5 -20.87 4.71 18.56
C ALA A 5 -20.29 4.04 17.32
N THR A 6 -20.20 4.78 16.21
CA THR A 6 -19.50 4.32 15.01
C THR A 6 -18.07 4.04 15.41
N GLN A 7 -17.72 2.76 15.58
CA GLN A 7 -16.35 2.38 15.92
C GLN A 7 -15.46 2.83 14.77
N LEU A 8 -14.42 3.61 15.07
CA LEU A 8 -13.44 4.01 14.07
C LEU A 8 -12.76 2.75 13.50
N PRO A 9 -12.50 2.69 12.18
CA PRO A 9 -11.82 1.56 11.59
C PRO A 9 -10.41 1.43 12.16
N THR A 10 -9.95 0.19 12.34
CA THR A 10 -8.56 -0.09 12.74
C THR A 10 -7.61 0.18 11.58
N ILE A 11 -6.31 0.34 11.88
CA ILE A 11 -5.27 0.51 10.85
C ILE A 11 -5.30 -0.67 9.86
N ALA A 12 -5.41 -1.91 10.35
CA ALA A 12 -5.50 -3.09 9.49
C ALA A 12 -6.74 -3.03 8.57
N GLN A 13 -7.88 -2.52 9.04
CA GLN A 13 -9.08 -2.34 8.20
C GLN A 13 -8.85 -1.27 7.12
N LEU A 14 -8.16 -0.18 7.45
CA LEU A 14 -7.82 0.87 6.50
C LEU A 14 -6.84 0.37 5.44
N VAL A 15 -5.80 -0.36 5.85
CA VAL A 15 -4.82 -0.96 4.93
C VAL A 15 -5.50 -1.97 4.00
N ASN A 16 -6.36 -2.85 4.53
CA ASN A 16 -7.11 -3.80 3.70
C ASN A 16 -8.07 -3.11 2.72
N SER A 17 -8.66 -1.97 3.12
CA SER A 17 -9.48 -1.16 2.23
C SER A 17 -8.64 -0.54 1.11
N ALA A 18 -7.44 -0.03 1.43
CA ALA A 18 -6.51 0.47 0.42
C ALA A 18 -6.04 -0.62 -0.56
N VAL A 19 -5.80 -1.85 -0.06
CA VAL A 19 -5.48 -3.01 -0.90
C VAL A 19 -6.63 -3.36 -1.84
N ALA A 20 -7.89 -3.29 -1.37
CA ALA A 20 -9.05 -3.55 -2.22
C ALA A 20 -9.16 -2.52 -3.36
N VAL A 21 -9.01 -1.22 -3.06
CA VAL A 21 -9.00 -0.16 -4.07
C VAL A 21 -7.85 -0.35 -5.06
N LEU A 22 -6.64 -0.65 -4.58
CA LEU A 22 -5.51 -0.96 -5.47
C LEU A 22 -5.80 -2.15 -6.38
N GLN A 23 -6.47 -3.19 -5.86
CA GLN A 23 -6.81 -4.38 -6.65
C GLN A 23 -7.84 -4.08 -7.74
N GLU A 24 -8.80 -3.18 -7.49
CA GLU A 24 -9.79 -2.76 -8.49
C GLU A 24 -9.16 -1.96 -9.64
N HIS A 25 -8.05 -1.28 -9.37
CA HIS A 25 -7.30 -0.45 -10.33
C HIS A 25 -6.05 -1.16 -10.90
N SER A 26 -5.89 -2.47 -10.63
CA SER A 26 -4.75 -3.27 -11.04
C SER A 26 -5.19 -4.43 -11.93
N ASP A 27 -4.48 -4.61 -13.04
CA ASP A 27 -4.59 -5.83 -13.86
C ASP A 27 -3.94 -7.04 -13.17
N GLU A 28 -3.02 -6.80 -12.22
CA GLU A 28 -2.28 -7.81 -11.48
C GLU A 28 -2.84 -8.04 -10.08
N LYS A 29 -2.55 -9.21 -9.53
CA LYS A 29 -2.89 -9.54 -8.15
C LYS A 29 -2.08 -8.68 -7.18
N ILE A 30 -2.79 -7.97 -6.30
CA ILE A 30 -2.24 -7.25 -5.17
C ILE A 30 -2.19 -8.19 -3.96
N ASN A 31 -1.02 -8.27 -3.34
CA ASN A 31 -0.78 -9.04 -2.14
C ASN A 31 -0.47 -8.07 -0.97
N THR A 32 -0.80 -8.51 0.23
CA THR A 32 -0.51 -7.77 1.46
C THR A 32 -0.04 -8.71 2.56
N SER A 33 0.91 -8.26 3.38
CA SER A 33 1.33 -8.94 4.60
C SER A 33 1.49 -7.95 5.75
N GLU A 34 1.31 -8.43 6.97
CA GLU A 34 1.50 -7.66 8.20
C GLU A 34 2.51 -8.37 9.09
N LYS A 35 3.53 -7.64 9.55
CA LYS A 35 4.50 -8.11 10.53
C LYS A 35 4.99 -6.95 11.38
N ASP A 36 4.98 -7.10 12.71
CA ASP A 36 5.51 -6.10 13.65
C ASP A 36 4.94 -4.67 13.42
N ALA A 37 3.63 -4.57 13.16
CA ALA A 37 2.92 -3.31 12.82
C ALA A 37 3.41 -2.62 11.53
N VAL A 38 4.11 -3.37 10.68
CA VAL A 38 4.50 -2.99 9.34
C VAL A 38 3.67 -3.78 8.34
N PHE A 39 2.96 -3.07 7.47
CA PHE A 39 2.25 -3.68 6.35
C PHE A 39 3.10 -3.54 5.09
N THR A 40 3.15 -4.60 4.30
CA THR A 40 3.80 -4.60 3.00
C THR A 40 2.77 -4.89 1.94
N ILE A 41 2.68 -4.06 0.90
CA ILE A 41 1.78 -4.24 -0.24
C ILE A 41 2.61 -4.35 -1.52
N TRP A 42 2.32 -5.34 -2.37
CA TRP A 42 3.02 -5.56 -3.64
C TRP A 42 2.09 -6.17 -4.70
N ALA A 43 2.44 -6.00 -5.98
CA ALA A 43 1.76 -6.63 -7.11
C ALA A 43 2.62 -7.77 -7.68
N ASP A 44 1.98 -8.80 -8.26
CA ASP A 44 2.69 -9.79 -9.07
C ASP A 44 3.22 -9.16 -10.37
N ASP A 45 4.31 -9.71 -10.93
CA ASP A 45 4.97 -9.31 -12.19
C ASP A 45 5.24 -7.81 -12.40
N ASN A 46 5.31 -7.07 -11.29
CA ASN A 46 5.74 -5.67 -11.27
C ASN A 46 4.87 -4.70 -12.09
N SER A 47 3.59 -5.01 -12.27
CA SER A 47 2.59 -4.02 -12.68
C SER A 47 1.96 -3.37 -11.44
N PHE A 48 2.80 -2.86 -10.54
CA PHE A 48 2.31 -1.99 -9.45
C PHE A 48 1.42 -0.94 -10.11
N PRO A 49 0.17 -0.77 -9.66
CA PRO A 49 -0.86 -0.31 -10.58
C PRO A 49 -0.45 1.05 -11.13
N LYS A 50 -0.46 1.17 -12.47
CA LYS A 50 0.03 2.34 -13.21
C LYS A 50 -0.63 3.65 -12.75
N CYS A 51 -1.72 3.52 -12.01
CA CYS A 51 -2.45 4.54 -11.30
C CYS A 51 -1.73 5.08 -10.06
N VAL A 52 -0.51 4.64 -9.71
CA VAL A 52 0.29 5.25 -8.63
C VAL A 52 1.71 5.45 -9.13
N ILE A 53 2.06 6.71 -9.36
CA ILE A 53 3.42 7.14 -9.59
C ILE A 53 3.83 7.94 -8.36
N ASN A 54 4.78 7.42 -7.59
CA ASN A 54 5.52 8.28 -6.68
C ASN A 54 6.49 9.09 -7.54
N THR A 55 6.11 10.32 -7.90
CA THR A 55 6.94 11.22 -8.72
C THR A 55 8.06 11.87 -7.91
N GLY A 56 8.11 11.60 -6.60
CA GLY A 56 9.20 11.99 -5.72
C GLY A 56 10.09 10.82 -5.31
N THR A 57 11.23 11.15 -4.70
CA THR A 57 12.12 10.17 -4.06
C THR A 57 11.32 9.30 -3.08
N PRO A 58 11.64 8.00 -2.90
CA PRO A 58 11.15 7.20 -1.78
C PRO A 58 11.08 7.99 -0.47
N GLY A 59 9.87 8.18 0.08
CA GLY A 59 9.61 9.03 1.25
C GLY A 59 9.16 10.47 0.95
N SER A 60 8.96 10.82 -0.32
CA SER A 60 8.31 12.07 -0.75
C SER A 60 6.79 11.99 -0.58
N GLU A 61 6.19 13.10 -0.12
CA GLU A 61 4.77 13.26 0.18
C GLU A 61 3.87 13.47 -1.06
N THR A 62 4.47 13.46 -2.26
CA THR A 62 3.77 13.72 -3.52
C THR A 62 3.46 12.44 -4.26
N TRP A 63 2.24 11.94 -4.06
CA TRP A 63 1.65 10.83 -4.81
C TRP A 63 0.88 11.38 -6.02
N GLU A 64 1.18 10.88 -7.22
CA GLU A 64 0.35 11.10 -8.41
C GLU A 64 -0.35 9.80 -8.77
N GLY A 65 -1.63 9.89 -9.16
CA GLY A 65 -2.40 8.68 -9.37
C GLY A 65 -3.91 8.85 -9.45
N ASP A 66 -4.60 7.71 -9.52
CA ASP A 66 -6.06 7.66 -9.48
C ASP A 66 -6.57 8.19 -8.15
N HIS A 67 -7.60 9.05 -8.22
CA HIS A 67 -8.11 9.78 -7.06
C HIS A 67 -8.49 8.87 -5.89
N GLU A 68 -9.20 7.78 -6.16
CA GLU A 68 -9.67 6.82 -5.15
C GLU A 68 -8.51 6.11 -4.45
N VAL A 69 -7.44 5.80 -5.18
CA VAL A 69 -6.22 5.22 -4.61
C VAL A 69 -5.52 6.23 -3.69
N LEU A 70 -5.41 7.48 -4.13
CA LEU A 70 -4.81 8.55 -3.32
C LEU A 70 -5.61 8.84 -2.05
N GLU A 71 -6.95 8.80 -2.12
CA GLU A 71 -7.80 8.96 -0.94
C GLU A 71 -7.62 7.80 0.05
N ALA A 72 -7.51 6.56 -0.44
CA ALA A 72 -7.26 5.41 0.41
C ALA A 72 -5.92 5.52 1.17
N PHE A 73 -4.86 5.99 0.51
CA PHE A 73 -3.57 6.23 1.15
C PHE A 73 -3.62 7.35 2.18
N ARG A 74 -4.31 8.46 1.86
CA ARG A 74 -4.51 9.56 2.81
C ARG A 74 -5.28 9.12 4.05
N ALA A 75 -6.24 8.19 3.91
CA ALA A 75 -6.97 7.65 5.05
C ALA A 75 -6.05 6.82 5.97
N VAL A 76 -5.15 6.03 5.39
CA VAL A 76 -4.12 5.29 6.14
C VAL A 76 -3.13 6.25 6.82
N GLU A 77 -2.64 7.27 6.12
CA GLU A 77 -1.75 8.28 6.70
C GLU A 77 -2.40 9.07 7.84
N SER A 78 -3.67 9.45 7.66
CA SER A 78 -4.47 10.17 8.67
C SER A 78 -4.72 9.34 9.93
N ALA A 79 -4.60 8.01 9.85
CA ALA A 79 -4.69 7.11 10.99
C ALA A 79 -3.38 6.95 11.76
N GLY A 80 -2.33 7.72 11.42
CA GLY A 80 -1.04 7.68 12.08
C GLY A 80 -0.07 6.68 11.46
N CYS A 81 -0.17 6.43 10.16
CA CYS A 81 0.78 5.59 9.44
C CYS A 81 1.65 6.42 8.50
N ARG A 82 2.84 5.92 8.20
CA ARG A 82 3.70 6.41 7.13
C ARG A 82 3.76 5.39 6.01
N ILE A 83 3.56 5.83 4.77
CA ILE A 83 3.64 4.99 3.58
C ILE A 83 4.95 5.32 2.83
N GLU A 84 5.75 4.30 2.54
CA GLU A 84 7.02 4.44 1.82
C GLU A 84 7.05 3.48 0.63
N MET A 85 7.46 3.95 -0.54
CA MET A 85 7.80 3.07 -1.66
C MET A 85 9.25 2.62 -1.52
N LYS A 86 9.49 1.31 -1.43
CA LYS A 86 10.83 0.71 -1.33
C LYS A 86 11.04 -0.29 -2.45
N GLY A 87 12.30 -0.55 -2.80
CA GLY A 87 12.61 -1.72 -3.62
C GLY A 87 12.20 -3.01 -2.89
N ARG A 88 11.79 -4.03 -3.64
CA ARG A 88 11.63 -5.38 -3.08
C ARG A 88 13.01 -5.95 -2.75
N GLU A 89 13.13 -6.60 -1.60
CA GLU A 89 14.38 -7.17 -1.11
C GLU A 89 14.32 -8.70 -1.10
N ILE A 90 15.49 -9.34 -1.18
CA ILE A 90 15.62 -10.80 -1.05
C ILE A 90 15.11 -11.20 0.35
N GLY A 91 14.05 -12.00 0.39
CA GLY A 91 13.39 -12.41 1.64
C GLY A 91 12.00 -11.80 1.86
N ASP A 92 11.59 -10.81 1.04
CA ASP A 92 10.17 -10.52 0.87
C ASP A 92 9.51 -11.74 0.21
N GLU A 93 8.40 -12.23 0.74
CA GLU A 93 7.80 -13.55 0.45
C GLU A 93 7.23 -13.76 -0.97
N THR A 94 7.86 -13.23 -2.01
CA THR A 94 8.06 -13.90 -3.31
C THR A 94 9.37 -13.38 -3.90
N ALA A 95 10.47 -14.08 -3.69
CA ALA A 95 11.74 -13.76 -4.35
C ALA A 95 11.56 -13.92 -5.86
N TYR A 96 11.40 -12.82 -6.61
CA TYR A 96 11.58 -12.87 -8.06
C TYR A 96 13.05 -12.62 -8.38
N ALA A 97 13.70 -13.67 -8.87
CA ALA A 97 15.03 -13.64 -9.41
C ALA A 97 14.95 -13.27 -10.90
N GLY A 98 15.27 -12.02 -11.25
CA GLY A 98 15.82 -11.72 -12.58
C GLY A 98 14.93 -11.04 -13.62
N SER A 99 13.92 -10.25 -13.23
CA SER A 99 13.29 -9.31 -14.19
C SER A 99 14.04 -7.96 -14.21
N PRO A 100 14.27 -7.34 -15.38
CA PRO A 100 14.90 -6.01 -15.50
C PRO A 100 13.97 -4.84 -15.11
N THR A 101 12.73 -5.11 -14.70
CA THR A 101 11.79 -4.11 -14.18
C THR A 101 12.08 -3.88 -12.69
N LEU A 102 12.25 -2.61 -12.28
CA LEU A 102 12.54 -2.23 -10.90
C LEU A 102 11.40 -2.68 -9.98
N ASP A 103 11.59 -3.74 -9.19
CA ASP A 103 10.55 -4.28 -8.32
C ASP A 103 10.37 -3.39 -7.07
N PHE A 104 9.17 -2.87 -6.85
CA PHE A 104 8.84 -2.04 -5.69
C PHE A 104 7.74 -2.63 -4.82
N LYS A 105 7.70 -2.21 -3.55
CA LYS A 105 6.67 -2.48 -2.56
C LYS A 105 6.28 -1.19 -1.85
N LEU A 106 5.05 -1.11 -1.37
CA LEU A 106 4.66 -0.11 -0.37
C LEU A 106 4.88 -0.70 1.01
N VAL A 107 5.55 0.06 1.87
CA VAL A 107 5.77 -0.26 3.27
C VAL A 107 5.01 0.76 4.10
N ILE A 108 4.07 0.28 4.90
CA ILE A 108 3.23 1.09 5.77
C ILE A 108 3.69 0.83 7.20
N THR A 109 4.14 1.86 7.90
CA THR A 109 4.60 1.75 9.29
C THR A 109 3.70 2.57 10.19
N THR A 110 3.20 1.96 11.26
CA THR A 110 2.45 2.67 12.30
C THR A 110 3.39 3.57 13.11
N LEU A 111 3.00 4.82 13.36
CA LEU A 111 3.79 5.84 14.09
C LEU A 111 3.43 5.92 15.58
#